data_AF-A0A1B2EX14-F1
#
_entry.id   AF-A0A1B2EX14-F1
#
_cell.length_a   1.000
_cell.length_b   1.000
_cell.length_c   1.000
_cell.angle_alpha   90.00
_cell.angle_beta   90.00
_cell.angle_gamma   90.00
#
_symmetry.space_group_name_H-M   'P 1'
#
loop_
_entity.id
_entity.type
_entity.pdbx_description
1 polymer ?
#
loop_
_entity_poly.entity_id
_entity_poly.type
_entity_poly.pdbx_seq_one_letter_code
_entity_poly.pdbx_strand_id
1 'polypeptide(L)'
;MRANVELIQMLYEAFRNGRIDTILEHCSDTIAWDCVGNPDWVPLAGTRSGKEAVQRFFAELNRGYTFEEFAPERFHDAGDHVFCFGHERATAAATGQTIDIRFLHAFRIDSGKVAAFTQFSDTAAVAVGSGTLRVAGEKKAA
;
A
#
# COMPACT_ATOMS: atom_id res chain seq x y z
N MET A 1 12.06 8.66 20.77
CA MET A 1 11.29 7.43 20.56
C MET A 1 11.47 6.96 19.10
N ARG A 2 12.73 6.83 18.65
CA ARG A 2 13.08 6.70 17.22
C ARG A 2 12.85 5.30 16.63
N ALA A 3 12.74 4.29 17.49
CA ALA A 3 12.70 2.88 17.11
C ALA A 3 11.52 2.50 16.20
N ASN A 4 10.35 3.11 16.39
CA ASN A 4 9.16 2.82 15.57
C ASN A 4 9.32 3.36 14.14
N VAL A 5 9.82 4.59 13.99
CA VAL A 5 10.09 5.16 12.66
C VAL A 5 11.22 4.39 11.96
N GLU A 6 12.28 4.02 12.69
CA GLU A 6 13.38 3.20 12.16
C GLU A 6 12.90 1.82 11.69
N LEU A 7 12.01 1.17 12.46
CA LEU A 7 11.34 -0.06 12.06
C LEU A 7 10.61 0.14 10.72
N ILE A 8 9.73 1.13 10.61
CA ILE A 8 8.95 1.34 9.37
C ILE A 8 9.86 1.69 8.18
N GLN A 9 10.91 2.49 8.39
CA GLN A 9 11.89 2.77 7.34
C GLN A 9 12.61 1.51 6.86
N MET A 10 13.00 0.63 7.77
CA MET A 10 13.59 -0.67 7.44
C MET A 10 12.61 -1.54 6.64
N LEU A 11 11.31 -1.55 6.99
CA LEU A 11 10.30 -2.30 6.24
C LEU A 11 10.07 -1.75 4.84
N TYR A 12 10.10 -0.44 4.65
CA TYR A 12 10.07 0.15 3.31
C TYR A 12 11.30 -0.22 2.47
N GLU A 13 12.48 -0.27 3.09
CA GLU A 13 13.70 -0.75 2.41
C GLU A 13 13.60 -2.25 2.08
N ALA A 14 13.03 -3.06 2.97
CA ALA A 14 12.74 -4.47 2.68
C ALA A 14 11.81 -4.61 1.47
N PHE A 15 10.73 -3.82 1.39
CA PHE A 15 9.82 -3.80 0.24
C PHE A 15 10.54 -3.44 -1.06
N ARG A 16 11.34 -2.36 -1.07
CA ARG A 16 12.11 -1.93 -2.25
C ARG A 16 13.07 -3.00 -2.76
N ASN A 17 13.59 -3.84 -1.85
CA ASN A 17 14.49 -4.94 -2.19
C ASN A 17 13.76 -6.28 -2.40
N GLY A 18 12.43 -6.30 -2.48
CA GLY A 18 11.64 -7.53 -2.66
C GLY A 18 11.68 -8.50 -1.48
N ARG A 19 12.12 -8.06 -0.30
CA ARG A 19 12.25 -8.88 0.92
C ARG A 19 10.94 -8.94 1.70
N ILE A 20 9.90 -9.51 1.07
CA ILE A 20 8.55 -9.60 1.66
C ILE A 20 8.52 -10.44 2.93
N ASP A 21 9.33 -11.51 3.01
CA ASP A 21 9.42 -12.34 4.22
C ASP A 21 9.90 -11.54 5.43
N THR A 22 10.86 -10.63 5.24
CA THR A 22 11.32 -9.70 6.29
C THR A 22 10.17 -8.80 6.78
N ILE A 23 9.26 -8.38 5.89
CA ILE A 23 8.08 -7.60 6.29
C ILE A 23 7.16 -8.46 7.16
N LEU A 24 6.88 -9.69 6.73
CA LEU A 24 5.99 -10.61 7.45
C LEU A 24 6.55 -11.02 8.83
N GLU A 25 7.87 -11.18 8.98
CA GLU A 25 8.54 -11.45 10.25
C GLU A 25 8.28 -10.36 11.30
N HIS A 26 8.22 -9.10 10.85
CA HIS A 26 8.00 -7.91 11.69
C HIS A 26 6.52 -7.54 11.84
N CYS A 27 5.60 -8.28 11.22
CA CYS A 27 4.18 -8.19 11.51
C CYS A 27 3.79 -9.07 12.71
N SER A 28 2.76 -8.66 13.46
CA SER A 28 2.11 -9.54 14.42
C SER A 28 1.41 -10.69 13.69
N ASP A 29 1.18 -11.81 14.37
CA ASP A 29 0.53 -12.97 13.76
C ASP A 29 -0.94 -12.69 13.38
N THR A 30 -1.55 -11.71 14.06
CA THR A 30 -2.92 -11.22 13.86
C THR A 30 -2.97 -9.86 13.16
N ILE A 31 -1.94 -9.51 12.38
CA ILE A 31 -1.85 -8.23 11.63
C ILE A 31 -3.16 -7.92 10.89
N ALA A 32 -3.69 -6.71 11.10
CA ALA A 32 -4.77 -6.15 10.29
C ALA A 32 -4.19 -5.28 9.18
N TRP A 33 -4.51 -5.57 7.92
CA TRP A 33 -3.97 -4.84 6.77
C TRP A 33 -5.11 -4.33 5.91
N ASP A 34 -5.25 -3.01 5.84
CA ASP A 34 -6.38 -2.35 5.20
C ASP A 34 -5.93 -1.37 4.11
N CYS A 35 -6.54 -1.49 2.94
CA CYS A 35 -6.42 -0.52 1.86
C CYS A 35 -7.79 0.13 1.69
N VAL A 36 -7.91 1.39 2.14
CA VAL A 36 -9.21 2.07 2.19
C VAL A 36 -9.76 2.27 0.78
N GLY A 37 -10.97 1.78 0.55
CA GLY A 37 -11.66 1.88 -0.74
C GLY A 37 -12.79 0.86 -0.87
N ASN A 38 -13.54 0.96 -1.97
CA ASN A 38 -14.52 -0.06 -2.33
C ASN A 38 -13.81 -1.20 -3.10
N PRO A 39 -13.83 -2.46 -2.61
CA PRO A 39 -13.17 -3.59 -3.28
C PRO A 39 -13.76 -3.92 -4.66
N ASP A 40 -14.99 -3.50 -4.96
CA ASP A 40 -15.59 -3.66 -6.29
C ASP A 40 -14.97 -2.71 -7.33
N TRP A 41 -14.31 -1.63 -6.88
CA TRP A 41 -13.79 -0.57 -7.74
C TRP A 41 -12.27 -0.48 -7.70
N VAL A 42 -11.66 -0.62 -6.53
CA VAL A 42 -10.22 -0.41 -6.36
C VAL A 42 -9.55 -1.75 -6.19
N PRO A 43 -8.71 -2.19 -7.14
CA PRO A 43 -7.97 -3.43 -6.97
C PRO A 43 -7.13 -3.34 -5.70
N LEU A 44 -7.14 -4.43 -4.91
CA LEU A 44 -6.51 -4.55 -3.60
C LEU A 44 -7.17 -3.77 -2.44
N ALA A 45 -8.25 -3.01 -2.64
CA ALA A 45 -8.97 -2.42 -1.52
C ALA A 45 -9.58 -3.49 -0.59
N GLY A 46 -9.83 -3.09 0.65
CA GLY A 46 -10.42 -3.91 1.70
C GLY A 46 -9.42 -4.42 2.74
N THR A 47 -10.00 -5.07 3.75
CA THR A 47 -9.30 -5.49 4.96
C THR A 47 -8.87 -6.94 4.89
N ARG A 48 -7.66 -7.22 5.37
CA ARG A 48 -7.03 -8.53 5.45
C ARG A 48 -6.58 -8.80 6.88
N SER A 49 -6.66 -10.06 7.30
CA SER A 49 -6.27 -10.47 8.65
C SER A 49 -5.26 -11.61 8.59
N GLY A 50 -4.17 -11.47 9.35
CA GLY A 50 -3.10 -12.44 9.47
C GLY A 50 -2.08 -12.41 8.33
N LYS A 51 -0.89 -12.94 8.62
CA LYS A 51 0.29 -12.88 7.72
C LYS A 51 0.04 -13.52 6.37
N GLU A 52 -0.71 -14.61 6.32
CA GLU A 52 -1.02 -15.32 5.07
C GLU A 52 -1.82 -14.43 4.10
N ALA A 53 -2.78 -13.65 4.62
CA ALA A 53 -3.55 -12.71 3.81
C ALA A 53 -2.71 -11.52 3.36
N VAL A 54 -1.77 -11.05 4.18
CA VAL A 54 -0.80 -10.00 3.81
C VAL A 54 0.19 -10.50 2.75
N GLN A 55 0.64 -11.74 2.84
CA GLN A 55 1.50 -12.34 1.82
C GLN A 55 0.78 -12.41 0.46
N ARG A 56 -0.48 -12.84 0.45
CA ARG A 56 -1.32 -12.81 -0.76
C ARG A 56 -1.46 -11.40 -1.33
N PHE A 57 -1.66 -10.39 -0.49
CA PHE A 57 -1.70 -9.00 -0.93
C PHE A 57 -0.45 -8.59 -1.69
N PHE A 58 0.75 -8.89 -1.17
CA PHE A 58 2.00 -8.54 -1.86
C PHE A 58 2.16 -9.30 -3.20
N ALA A 59 1.70 -10.55 -3.28
CA ALA A 59 1.69 -11.30 -4.52
C ALA A 59 0.72 -10.69 -5.56
N GLU A 60 -0.48 -10.29 -5.13
CA GLU A 60 -1.46 -9.61 -5.99
C GLU A 60 -0.98 -8.23 -6.44
N LEU A 61 -0.34 -7.47 -5.53
CA LEU A 61 0.28 -6.18 -5.82
C LEU A 61 1.33 -6.30 -6.91
N ASN A 62 2.27 -7.23 -6.75
CA ASN A 62 3.34 -7.46 -7.72
C ASN A 62 2.84 -7.95 -9.08
N ARG A 63 1.70 -8.67 -9.11
CA ARG A 63 1.05 -9.10 -10.36
C ARG A 63 0.29 -7.95 -11.03
N GLY A 64 -0.34 -7.08 -10.23
CA GLY A 64 -1.25 -6.04 -10.71
C GLY A 64 -0.54 -4.77 -11.15
N TYR A 65 0.63 -4.47 -10.59
CA TYR A 65 1.28 -3.17 -10.75
C TYR A 65 2.80 -3.30 -10.89
N THR A 66 3.38 -2.45 -11.73
CA THR A 66 4.83 -2.22 -11.80
C THR A 66 5.13 -0.81 -11.33
N PHE A 67 5.82 -0.68 -10.20
CA PHE A 67 6.21 0.62 -9.66
C PHE A 67 7.36 1.22 -10.47
N GLU A 68 7.11 2.41 -11.03
CA GLU A 68 8.13 3.29 -11.59
C GLU A 68 8.78 4.12 -10.48
N GLU A 69 7.97 4.53 -9.50
CA GLU A 69 8.40 5.28 -8.33
C GLU A 69 7.62 4.83 -7.10
N PHE A 70 8.33 4.69 -5.98
CA PHE A 70 7.73 4.46 -4.66
C PHE A 70 8.53 5.23 -3.60
N ALA A 71 7.98 6.36 -3.17
CA ALA A 71 8.68 7.37 -2.37
C ALA A 71 7.94 7.66 -1.04
N PRO A 72 8.27 6.93 0.04
CA PRO A 72 7.99 7.35 1.40
C PRO A 72 8.78 8.63 1.74
N GLU A 73 8.12 9.73 2.06
CA GLU A 73 8.75 11.06 2.18
C GLU A 73 8.87 11.55 3.63
N ARG A 74 7.74 11.53 4.36
CA ARG A 74 7.62 12.17 5.68
C ARG A 74 7.05 11.20 6.68
N PHE A 75 7.81 10.95 7.74
CA PHE A 75 7.47 10.04 8.82
C PHE A 75 7.14 10.85 10.07
N HIS A 76 6.02 10.54 10.70
CA HIS A 76 5.58 11.16 11.94
C HIS A 76 5.39 10.08 13.00
N ASP A 77 6.20 10.16 14.05
CA ASP A 77 6.04 9.36 15.26
C ASP A 77 4.88 9.94 16.09
N ALA A 78 3.91 9.09 16.40
CA ALA A 78 2.72 9.41 17.18
C ALA A 78 2.48 8.39 18.30
N GLY A 79 3.55 7.88 18.93
CA GLY A 79 3.45 6.91 20.02
C GLY A 79 3.47 5.47 19.51
N ASP A 80 2.35 4.77 19.68
CA ASP A 80 2.11 3.44 19.11
C ASP A 80 1.78 3.50 17.61
N HIS A 81 1.71 4.70 17.03
CA HIS A 81 1.48 4.89 15.61
C HIS A 81 2.66 5.55 14.89
N VAL A 82 2.86 5.19 13.64
CA VAL A 82 3.72 5.91 12.68
C VAL A 82 2.90 6.24 11.45
N PHE A 83 2.87 7.52 11.09
CA PHE A 83 2.23 8.00 9.87
C PHE A 83 3.30 8.33 8.83
N CYS A 84 3.14 7.78 7.62
CA CYS A 84 4.04 8.04 6.51
C CYS A 84 3.27 8.65 5.34
N PHE A 85 3.61 9.88 4.98
CA PHE A 85 3.18 10.48 3.72
C PHE A 85 4.16 10.12 2.62
N GLY A 86 3.64 9.89 1.43
CA GLY A 86 4.48 9.63 0.27
C GLY A 86 3.74 9.77 -1.04
N HIS A 87 4.45 9.37 -2.08
CA HIS A 87 4.01 9.38 -3.47
C HIS A 87 4.40 8.06 -4.13
N GLU A 88 3.56 7.62 -5.04
CA GLU A 88 3.85 6.48 -5.90
C GLU A 88 3.40 6.72 -7.33
N ARG A 89 4.14 6.11 -8.23
CA ARG A 89 3.82 6.05 -9.64
C ARG A 89 3.98 4.62 -10.11
N ALA A 90 2.90 4.03 -10.60
CA ALA A 90 2.88 2.63 -11.01
C ALA A 90 2.06 2.44 -12.29
N THR A 91 2.53 1.55 -13.15
CA THR A 91 1.77 1.11 -14.32
C THR A 91 0.88 -0.07 -13.95
N ALA A 92 -0.43 0.04 -14.20
CA ALA A 92 -1.39 -1.03 -13.99
C ALA A 92 -1.29 -2.07 -15.11
N ALA A 93 -1.05 -3.34 -14.74
CA ALA A 93 -0.86 -4.42 -15.70
C ALA A 93 -2.10 -4.68 -16.57
N ALA A 94 -3.31 -4.41 -16.04
CA ALA A 94 -4.57 -4.64 -16.74
C ALA A 94 -4.81 -3.69 -17.93
N THR A 95 -4.31 -2.46 -17.85
CA THR A 95 -4.61 -1.38 -18.81
C THR A 95 -3.37 -0.81 -19.48
N GLY A 96 -2.18 -1.02 -18.90
CA GLY A 96 -0.95 -0.34 -19.29
C GLY A 96 -0.92 1.16 -18.93
N GLN A 97 -1.91 1.66 -18.17
CA GLN A 97 -1.96 3.06 -17.77
C GLN A 97 -1.12 3.29 -16.51
N THR A 98 -0.44 4.44 -16.48
CA THR A 98 0.25 4.92 -15.29
C THR A 98 -0.74 5.56 -14.32
N ILE A 99 -0.69 5.14 -13.07
CA ILE A 99 -1.36 5.72 -11.91
C ILE A 99 -0.30 6.50 -11.12
N ASP A 100 -0.57 7.76 -10.85
CA ASP A 100 0.32 8.69 -10.15
C ASP A 100 -0.47 9.31 -8.99
N ILE A 101 -0.16 8.92 -7.75
CA ILE A 101 -0.96 9.27 -6.58
C ILE A 101 -0.09 9.56 -5.36
N ARG A 102 -0.66 10.30 -4.41
CA ARG A 102 -0.13 10.45 -3.06
C ARG A 102 -0.79 9.45 -2.13
N PHE A 103 -0.05 8.98 -1.13
CA PHE A 103 -0.57 8.11 -0.08
C PHE A 103 -0.28 8.65 1.32
N LEU A 104 -1.10 8.19 2.26
CA LEU A 104 -0.81 8.18 3.70
C LEU A 104 -0.89 6.72 4.17
N HIS A 105 0.21 6.20 4.70
CA HIS A 105 0.24 4.92 5.38
C HIS A 105 0.24 5.16 6.89
N ALA A 106 -0.74 4.58 7.59
CA ALA A 106 -0.82 4.57 9.03
C ALA A 106 -0.43 3.18 9.55
N PHE A 107 0.63 3.10 10.33
CA PHE A 107 1.08 1.88 10.98
C PHE A 107 0.75 1.97 12.47
N ARG A 108 0.15 0.92 13.04
CA ARG A 108 0.08 0.71 14.48
C ARG A 108 1.09 -0.35 14.87
N ILE A 109 1.91 -0.06 15.87
CA ILE A 109 3.00 -0.90 16.33
C ILE A 109 2.69 -1.31 17.76
N ASP A 110 2.77 -2.61 18.01
CA ASP A 110 2.59 -3.20 19.33
C ASP A 110 3.74 -4.18 19.59
N SER A 111 4.39 -4.03 20.74
CA SER A 111 5.48 -4.93 21.17
C SER A 111 6.57 -5.11 20.11
N GLY A 112 6.92 -4.02 19.40
CA GLY A 112 7.96 -4.00 18.36
C GLY A 112 7.54 -4.63 17.02
N LYS A 113 6.27 -4.99 16.84
CA LYS A 113 5.72 -5.54 15.60
C LYS A 113 4.62 -4.65 15.03
N VAL A 114 4.50 -4.63 13.70
CA VAL A 114 3.36 -3.99 13.04
C VAL A 114 2.11 -4.82 13.33
N ALA A 115 1.17 -4.21 14.05
CA ALA A 115 -0.09 -4.85 14.44
C ALA A 115 -1.27 -4.37 13.61
N ALA A 116 -1.17 -3.21 12.96
CA ALA A 116 -2.07 -2.79 11.91
C ALA A 116 -1.38 -1.92 10.85
N PHE A 117 -1.89 -1.98 9.63
CA PHE A 117 -1.56 -1.09 8.51
C PHE A 117 -2.85 -0.58 7.87
N THR A 118 -2.92 0.71 7.57
CA THR A 118 -3.99 1.31 6.77
C THR A 118 -3.41 2.23 5.71
N GLN A 119 -3.76 2.00 4.44
CA GLN A 119 -3.44 2.88 3.33
C GLN A 119 -4.62 3.77 2.97
N PHE A 120 -4.35 5.08 2.88
CA PHE A 120 -5.23 6.08 2.28
C PHE A 120 -4.58 6.61 1.02
N SER A 121 -5.32 6.69 -0.07
CA SER A 121 -4.84 7.18 -1.36
C SER A 121 -6.00 7.69 -2.23
N ASP A 122 -5.70 8.21 -3.43
CA ASP A 122 -6.72 8.60 -4.39
C ASP A 122 -7.34 7.37 -5.06
N THR A 123 -8.40 6.83 -4.45
CA THR A 123 -9.10 5.63 -4.91
C THR A 123 -9.77 5.82 -6.28
N ALA A 124 -10.17 7.05 -6.64
CA ALA A 124 -10.73 7.32 -7.95
C ALA A 124 -9.67 7.21 -9.04
N ALA A 125 -8.48 7.77 -8.82
CA ALA A 125 -7.35 7.64 -9.74
C ALA A 125 -6.93 6.17 -9.92
N VAL A 126 -6.84 5.40 -8.83
CA VAL A 126 -6.51 3.96 -8.92
C VAL A 126 -7.56 3.19 -9.72
N ALA A 127 -8.85 3.42 -9.45
CA ALA A 127 -9.93 2.72 -10.14
C ALA A 127 -9.99 3.07 -11.64
N VAL A 128 -9.82 4.35 -12.00
CA VAL A 128 -9.77 4.77 -13.40
C VAL A 128 -8.56 4.20 -14.11
N GLY A 129 -7.36 4.34 -13.53
CA GLY A 129 -6.13 3.81 -14.13
C GLY A 129 -6.11 2.29 -14.25
N SER A 130 -6.78 1.59 -13.32
CA SER A 130 -6.98 0.14 -13.39
C SER A 130 -8.11 -0.29 -14.33
N GLY A 131 -8.86 0.66 -14.89
CA GLY A 131 -9.94 0.42 -15.85
C GLY A 131 -11.24 -0.13 -15.26
N THR A 132 -11.38 -0.14 -13.93
CA THR A 132 -12.59 -0.61 -13.22
C THR A 132 -13.67 0.48 -13.17
N LEU A 133 -13.27 1.75 -13.16
CA LEU A 133 -14.14 2.91 -13.34
C LEU A 133 -13.73 3.72 -14.58
N ARG A 134 -14.62 4.61 -15.03
CA ARG A 134 -14.38 5.51 -16.16
C ARG A 134 -14.83 6.92 -15.82
N VAL A 135 -14.13 7.91 -16.35
CA VAL A 135 -14.56 9.31 -16.27
C VAL A 135 -15.74 9.51 -17.21
N ALA A 136 -16.83 10.10 -16.71
CA ALA A 136 -17.98 10.40 -17.54
C ALA A 136 -17.59 11.38 -18.67
N GLY A 137 -17.93 11.03 -19.91
CA GLY A 137 -17.67 11.88 -21.08
C GLY A 137 -16.36 11.60 -21.82
N GLU A 138 -15.48 10.72 -21.32
CA GLU A 138 -14.35 10.24 -22.11
C GLU A 138 -14.83 9.35 -23.27
N LYS A 139 -14.57 9.78 -24.51
CA LYS A 139 -14.77 8.93 -25.70
C LYS A 139 -13.57 7.98 -25.81
N LYS A 140 -13.81 6.71 -26.16
CA LYS A 140 -12.75 5.78 -26.55
C LYS A 140 -11.88 6.43 -27.64
N ALA A 141 -10.57 6.47 -27.44
CA ALA A 141 -9.65 6.64 -28.56
C ALA A 141 -9.94 5.50 -29.55
N ALA A 142 -10.25 5.87 -30.79
CA ALA A 142 -10.63 4.97 -31.87
C ALA A 142 -9.46 4.07 -32.29
#